data_AF-A0A1Y2G506-F1
#
_entry.id   AF-A0A1Y2G506-F1
#
_cell.length_a   1.000
_cell.length_b   1.000
_cell.length_c   1.000
_cell.angle_alpha   90.00
_cell.angle_beta   90.00
_cell.angle_gamma   90.00
#
_symmetry.space_group_name_H-M   'P 1'
#
loop_
_entity.id
_entity.type
_entity.pdbx_description
1 polymer ?
#
loop_
_entity_poly.entity_id
_entity_poly.type
_entity_poly.pdbx_seq_one_letter_code
_entity_poly.pdbx_strand_id
1 'polypeptide(L)'
;MTLEAFEILFPTLFKYSFLTMIIPYAPLAPLLLLSSASASHWACYKKRMSGLGWNVDAVIADPNGILIAKTSWHNDFADVYTKTNHRGRMDIRKDFRSWSFAMDGNDYGTFYANEVSNLHNGVDKIAFGCYDTSGTDYCTQYDYIRNLCYYTWLEQVKDGKLNI
;
A
#
# COMPACT_ATOMS: atom_id res chain seq x y z
N MET A 1 -53.44 -30.79 59.71
CA MET A 1 -52.39 -29.78 59.92
C MET A 1 -51.09 -30.54 60.20
N THR A 2 -50.32 -31.13 59.28
CA THR A 2 -50.04 -30.98 57.84
C THR A 2 -49.52 -29.60 57.43
N LEU A 3 -48.28 -29.58 56.90
CA LEU A 3 -47.35 -28.46 56.74
C LEU A 3 -46.77 -28.06 58.11
N GLU A 4 -45.47 -28.13 58.38
CA GLU A 4 -44.32 -27.69 57.58
C GLU A 4 -43.11 -28.59 57.86
N ALA A 5 -42.01 -28.39 57.11
CA ALA A 5 -40.71 -29.06 57.24
C ALA A 5 -40.52 -30.36 56.45
N PHE A 6 -40.59 -30.27 55.12
CA PHE A 6 -39.80 -31.16 54.27
C PHE A 6 -39.43 -30.53 52.92
N GLU A 7 -38.96 -29.28 52.90
CA GLU A 7 -38.28 -28.72 51.72
C GLU A 7 -37.11 -27.84 52.14
N ILE A 8 -36.16 -28.46 52.84
CA ILE A 8 -34.80 -27.92 52.95
C ILE A 8 -33.90 -29.03 52.41
N LEU A 9 -33.39 -28.81 51.19
CA LEU A 9 -32.11 -29.26 50.63
C LEU A 9 -32.22 -29.82 49.20
N PHE A 10 -31.54 -29.07 48.32
CA PHE A 10 -31.03 -29.41 46.99
C PHE A 10 -31.91 -29.14 45.75
N PRO A 11 -31.31 -28.55 44.70
CA PRO A 11 -31.49 -27.12 44.49
C PRO A 11 -31.63 -26.75 43.00
N THR A 12 -32.05 -25.51 42.75
CA THR A 12 -31.54 -24.61 41.69
C THR A 12 -30.82 -25.21 40.48
N LEU A 13 -31.48 -26.03 39.65
CA LEU A 13 -30.88 -26.45 38.36
C LEU A 13 -31.83 -26.46 37.15
N PHE A 14 -33.07 -26.00 37.29
CA PHE A 14 -34.02 -26.01 36.16
C PHE A 14 -34.79 -24.70 35.99
N LYS A 15 -34.07 -23.57 35.97
CA LYS A 15 -34.69 -22.28 35.62
C LYS A 15 -33.82 -21.32 34.80
N TYR A 16 -32.87 -21.87 34.04
CA TYR A 16 -32.12 -21.12 33.03
C TYR A 16 -31.91 -21.99 31.79
N SER A 17 -32.99 -22.32 31.10
CA SER A 17 -32.94 -22.75 29.71
C SER A 17 -33.98 -21.95 28.97
N PHE A 18 -33.65 -21.51 27.76
CA PHE A 18 -34.40 -20.57 26.92
C PHE A 18 -34.16 -19.07 27.19
N LEU A 19 -32.89 -18.69 27.35
CA LEU A 19 -32.42 -17.47 26.69
C LEU A 19 -31.53 -17.93 25.54
N THR A 20 -32.15 -18.16 24.39
CA THR A 20 -31.46 -18.23 23.11
C THR A 20 -30.74 -16.91 22.95
N MET A 21 -29.47 -16.87 23.32
CA MET A 21 -28.58 -15.75 23.04
C MET A 21 -28.41 -15.71 21.52
N ILE A 22 -29.34 -15.04 20.85
CA ILE A 22 -29.14 -14.59 19.48
C ILE A 22 -28.02 -13.57 19.60
N ILE A 23 -26.78 -14.03 19.43
CA ILE A 23 -25.65 -13.13 19.18
C ILE A 23 -26.07 -12.37 17.93
N PRO A 24 -26.29 -11.04 18.00
CA PRO A 24 -26.47 -10.29 16.78
C PRO A 24 -25.13 -10.38 16.06
N TYR A 25 -25.05 -11.17 14.99
CA TYR A 25 -23.91 -11.21 14.07
C TYR A 25 -23.71 -9.87 13.33
N ALA A 26 -24.37 -8.81 13.78
CA ALA A 26 -24.41 -7.49 13.16
C ALA A 26 -23.15 -6.62 13.35
N PRO A 27 -22.28 -6.76 14.39
CA PRO A 27 -21.07 -5.97 14.44
C PRO A 27 -19.86 -6.66 13.76
N LEU A 28 -20.03 -7.87 13.22
CA LEU A 28 -18.95 -8.57 12.51
C LEU A 28 -18.84 -8.18 11.03
N ALA A 29 -19.92 -7.71 10.40
CA ALA A 29 -19.88 -7.22 9.03
C ALA A 29 -19.04 -5.93 8.87
N PRO A 30 -19.09 -4.93 9.79
CA PRO A 30 -18.19 -3.77 9.75
C PRO A 30 -16.71 -4.14 9.95
N LEU A 31 -16.42 -5.18 10.76
CA LEU A 31 -15.04 -5.67 10.97
C LEU A 31 -14.50 -6.43 9.76
N LEU A 32 -15.35 -7.10 8.99
CA LEU A 32 -14.99 -7.67 7.69
C LEU A 32 -14.88 -6.60 6.60
N LEU A 33 -15.66 -5.52 6.66
CA LEU A 33 -15.51 -4.36 5.77
C LEU A 33 -14.26 -3.51 6.07
N LEU A 34 -13.72 -3.57 7.29
CA LEU A 34 -12.41 -2.99 7.61
C LEU A 34 -11.23 -3.83 7.07
N SER A 35 -11.49 -5.06 6.62
CA SER A 35 -10.48 -5.92 5.97
C SER A 35 -10.33 -5.69 4.47
N SER A 36 -11.19 -4.86 3.85
CA SER A 36 -10.79 -4.15 2.63
C SER A 36 -9.88 -3.00 3.03
N ALA A 37 -8.71 -3.34 3.59
CA ALA A 37 -7.52 -2.54 3.40
C ALA A 37 -7.29 -2.52 1.88
N SER A 38 -7.99 -1.60 1.20
CA SER A 38 -7.64 -1.15 -0.13
C SER A 38 -6.14 -0.91 -0.10
N ALA A 39 -5.37 -1.76 -0.74
CA ALA A 39 -3.92 -1.68 -0.68
C ALA A 39 -3.53 -0.45 -1.51
N SER A 40 -3.52 0.72 -0.86
CA SER A 40 -3.03 1.95 -1.47
C SER A 40 -1.55 1.76 -1.72
N HIS A 41 -1.18 1.56 -2.98
CA HIS A 41 0.20 1.53 -3.42
C HIS A 41 0.64 2.95 -3.72
N TRP A 42 1.79 3.30 -3.20
CA TRP A 42 2.44 4.58 -3.38
C TRP A 42 3.63 4.35 -4.28
N ALA A 43 3.68 5.09 -5.38
CA ALA A 43 4.82 5.04 -6.27
C ALA A 43 5.40 6.43 -6.42
N CYS A 44 6.71 6.47 -6.43
CA CYS A 44 7.40 7.70 -6.72
C CYS A 44 8.75 7.47 -7.34
N TYR A 45 9.12 8.40 -8.20
CA TYR A 45 10.28 8.22 -9.03
C TYR A 45 10.88 9.57 -9.40
N LYS A 46 12.20 9.64 -9.40
CA LYS A 46 13.00 10.85 -9.67
C LYS A 46 14.00 10.55 -10.76
N LYS A 47 13.96 11.36 -11.81
CA LYS A 47 14.83 11.27 -12.96
C LYS A 47 15.89 12.35 -12.86
N ARG A 48 17.16 11.94 -12.82
CA ARG A 48 18.35 12.80 -12.69
C ARG A 48 19.23 12.67 -13.91
N MET A 49 19.56 13.79 -14.55
CA MET A 49 20.42 13.77 -15.74
C MET A 49 21.79 13.18 -15.39
N SER A 50 22.27 12.26 -16.23
CA SER A 50 23.57 11.61 -16.06
C SER A 50 24.20 11.32 -17.42
N GLY A 51 25.13 12.19 -17.82
CA GLY A 51 25.81 12.09 -19.12
C GLY A 51 24.83 12.19 -20.28
N LEU A 52 24.73 11.12 -21.08
CA LEU A 52 23.85 11.02 -22.26
C LEU A 52 22.47 10.41 -21.95
N GLY A 53 22.16 10.18 -20.67
CA GLY A 53 20.89 9.60 -20.26
C GLY A 53 20.53 10.03 -18.86
N TRP A 54 19.86 9.14 -18.15
CA TRP A 54 19.21 9.50 -16.89
C TRP A 54 19.31 8.38 -15.87
N ASN A 55 19.62 8.73 -14.64
CA ASN A 55 19.40 7.83 -13.51
C ASN A 55 17.99 8.04 -13.00
N VAL A 56 17.23 6.96 -12.90
CA VAL A 56 15.87 6.95 -12.38
C VAL A 56 15.89 6.20 -11.06
N ASP A 57 15.69 6.95 -9.98
CA ASP A 57 15.43 6.41 -8.65
C ASP A 57 13.93 6.16 -8.55
N ALA A 58 13.53 4.97 -8.12
CA ALA A 58 12.13 4.59 -8.05
C ALA A 58 11.83 3.84 -6.75
N VAL A 59 10.66 4.11 -6.19
CA VAL A 59 10.13 3.48 -4.99
C VAL A 59 8.68 3.09 -5.23
N ILE A 60 8.33 1.87 -4.83
CA ILE A 60 6.94 1.44 -4.64
C ILE A 60 6.81 0.98 -3.20
N ALA A 61 5.77 1.46 -2.52
CA ALA A 61 5.43 1.11 -1.15
C ALA A 61 3.93 0.84 -1.02
N ASP A 62 3.54 0.10 -0.01
CA ASP A 62 2.15 -0.08 0.42
C ASP A 62 2.06 0.26 1.92
N PRO A 63 0.90 0.07 2.58
CA PRO A 63 0.80 0.27 4.02
C PRO A 63 1.67 -0.67 4.86
N ASN A 64 2.16 -1.79 4.30
CA ASN A 64 2.99 -2.78 4.99
C ASN A 64 4.49 -2.47 4.89
N GLY A 65 4.91 -1.65 3.93
CA GLY A 65 6.29 -1.21 3.80
C GLY A 65 6.71 -0.89 2.37
N ILE A 66 8.03 -0.87 2.17
CA ILE A 66 8.64 -0.59 0.86
C ILE A 66 8.77 -1.91 0.12
N LEU A 67 8.22 -1.97 -1.09
CA LEU A 67 8.18 -3.18 -1.91
C LEU A 67 9.29 -3.17 -2.96
N ILE A 68 9.58 -1.99 -3.52
CA ILE A 68 10.63 -1.77 -4.50
C ILE A 68 11.35 -0.47 -4.16
N ALA A 69 12.68 -0.47 -4.22
CA ALA A 69 13.55 0.68 -4.06
C ALA A 69 14.80 0.49 -4.93
N LYS A 70 14.91 1.22 -6.05
CA LYS A 70 16.01 0.99 -7.00
C LYS A 70 16.36 2.19 -7.85
N THR A 71 17.66 2.39 -8.08
CA THR A 71 18.19 3.24 -9.16
C THR A 71 18.44 2.40 -10.41
N SER A 72 18.03 2.91 -11.57
CA SER A 72 18.26 2.30 -12.88
C SER A 72 18.61 3.36 -13.92
N TRP A 73 19.38 2.97 -14.94
CA TRP A 73 19.70 3.87 -16.04
C TRP A 73 18.59 3.86 -17.09
N HIS A 74 18.32 5.03 -17.68
CA HIS A 74 17.24 5.25 -18.65
C HIS A 74 17.68 6.13 -19.82
N ASN A 75 17.20 5.75 -21.00
CA ASN A 75 17.25 6.55 -22.22
C ASN A 75 15.85 7.07 -22.55
N ASP A 76 15.72 8.30 -23.05
CA ASP A 76 14.43 8.93 -23.37
C ASP A 76 13.62 8.22 -24.46
N PHE A 77 14.24 7.31 -25.22
CA PHE A 77 13.61 6.55 -26.29
C PHE A 77 13.10 5.16 -25.87
N ALA A 78 13.26 4.77 -24.61
CA ALA A 78 12.86 3.44 -24.13
C ALA A 78 12.02 3.55 -22.84
N ASP A 79 11.37 2.47 -22.43
CA ASP A 79 10.79 2.37 -21.10
C ASP A 79 11.90 2.06 -20.08
N VAL A 80 11.79 2.59 -18.85
CA VAL A 80 12.65 2.19 -17.73
C VAL A 80 12.15 0.85 -17.22
N TYR A 81 13.04 -0.12 -17.00
CA TYR A 81 12.71 -1.34 -16.28
C TYR A 81 13.52 -1.39 -14.98
N THR A 82 12.90 -1.03 -13.86
CA THR A 82 13.52 -1.27 -12.55
C THR A 82 13.18 -2.71 -12.14
N LYS A 83 14.18 -3.58 -12.03
CA LYS A 83 14.00 -4.96 -11.52
C LYS A 83 14.71 -5.09 -10.20
N THR A 84 13.99 -5.40 -9.12
CA THR A 84 14.62 -5.74 -7.84
C THR A 84 14.51 -7.24 -7.63
N ASN A 85 15.63 -7.87 -7.23
CA ASN A 85 15.76 -9.20 -6.59
C ASN A 85 14.85 -10.34 -7.09
N HIS A 86 14.43 -10.32 -8.36
CA HIS A 86 13.48 -11.26 -8.96
C HIS A 86 12.06 -11.27 -8.36
N ARG A 87 11.76 -10.46 -7.33
CA ARG A 87 10.41 -10.39 -6.74
C ARG A 87 9.51 -9.36 -7.41
N GLY A 88 10.09 -8.32 -8.00
CA GLY A 88 9.29 -7.23 -8.54
C GLY A 88 9.96 -6.43 -9.65
N ARG A 89 9.11 -5.78 -10.44
CA ARG A 89 9.46 -4.91 -11.56
C ARG A 89 8.59 -3.67 -11.52
N MET A 90 9.19 -2.49 -11.70
CA MET A 90 8.47 -1.26 -12.06
C MET A 90 8.92 -0.82 -13.44
N ASP A 91 7.95 -0.66 -14.35
CA ASP A 91 8.19 -0.12 -15.68
C ASP A 91 7.74 1.33 -15.71
N ILE A 92 8.65 2.26 -15.89
CA ILE A 92 8.29 3.67 -16.05
C ILE A 92 8.28 3.97 -17.54
N ARG A 93 7.11 4.33 -18.06
CA ARG A 93 6.94 4.58 -19.49
C ARG A 93 7.68 5.84 -19.92
N LYS A 94 7.97 5.91 -21.22
CA LYS A 94 8.50 7.12 -21.86
C LYS A 94 7.76 8.39 -21.40
N ASP A 95 8.48 9.50 -21.39
CA ASP A 95 8.00 10.80 -20.89
C ASP A 95 7.59 10.86 -19.41
N PHE A 96 7.82 9.79 -18.63
CA PHE A 96 7.56 9.78 -17.18
C PHE A 96 6.07 9.85 -16.80
N ARG A 97 5.17 9.61 -17.77
CA ARG A 97 3.72 9.85 -17.64
C ARG A 97 2.99 8.79 -16.83
N SER A 98 3.46 7.57 -16.93
CA SER A 98 2.81 6.42 -16.32
C SER A 98 3.85 5.39 -15.94
N TRP A 99 3.44 4.48 -15.09
CA TRP A 99 4.24 3.36 -14.68
C TRP A 99 3.37 2.12 -14.56
N SER A 100 3.97 0.94 -14.69
CA SER A 100 3.33 -0.33 -14.36
C SER A 100 4.19 -1.10 -13.37
N PHE A 101 3.60 -2.01 -12.62
CA PHE A 101 4.37 -2.88 -11.75
C PHE A 101 3.86 -4.30 -11.74
N ALA A 102 4.81 -5.21 -11.57
CA ALA A 102 4.53 -6.60 -11.31
C ALA A 102 5.32 -7.03 -10.07
N MET A 103 4.67 -7.73 -9.14
CA MET A 103 5.31 -8.27 -7.94
C MET A 103 4.76 -9.64 -7.60
N ASP A 104 5.63 -10.53 -7.13
CA ASP A 104 5.30 -11.89 -6.69
C ASP A 104 4.45 -12.67 -7.71
N GLY A 105 4.74 -12.48 -9.01
CA GLY A 105 4.07 -13.15 -10.13
C GLY A 105 2.77 -12.50 -10.63
N ASN A 106 2.31 -11.42 -10.00
CA ASN A 106 1.11 -10.68 -10.40
C ASN A 106 1.48 -9.36 -11.08
N ASP A 107 0.85 -9.07 -12.23
CA ASP A 107 0.90 -7.77 -12.89
C ASP A 107 -0.28 -6.93 -12.41
N TYR A 108 0.00 -5.77 -11.83
CA TYR A 108 -1.02 -4.88 -11.26
C TYR A 108 -1.54 -3.85 -12.27
N GLY A 109 -0.98 -3.80 -13.48
CA GLY A 109 -1.43 -2.91 -14.54
C GLY A 109 -0.66 -1.60 -14.60
N THR A 110 -1.23 -0.63 -15.33
CA THR A 110 -0.63 0.68 -15.62
C THR A 110 -1.35 1.80 -14.87
N PHE A 111 -0.56 2.69 -14.30
CA PHE A 111 -0.96 3.74 -13.37
C PHE A 111 -0.35 5.09 -13.78
N TYR A 112 -1.01 6.19 -13.47
CA TYR A 112 -0.63 7.55 -13.91
C TYR A 112 -0.31 8.46 -12.74
N ALA A 113 0.86 9.08 -12.71
CA ALA A 113 1.27 9.92 -11.58
C ALA A 113 0.20 10.98 -11.28
N ASN A 114 -0.17 11.13 -10.01
CA ASN A 114 -1.05 12.21 -9.55
C ASN A 114 -0.33 13.56 -9.65
N GLU A 115 1.00 13.54 -9.48
CA GLU A 115 1.85 14.72 -9.57
C GLU A 115 3.09 14.42 -10.42
N VAL A 116 3.41 15.32 -11.35
CA VAL A 116 4.68 15.36 -12.07
C VAL A 116 5.20 16.78 -12.05
N SER A 117 6.39 16.97 -11.47
CA SER A 117 7.01 18.27 -11.26
C SER A 117 8.42 18.29 -11.86
N ASN A 118 8.78 19.40 -12.51
CA ASN A 118 10.16 19.63 -12.93
C ASN A 118 10.96 20.11 -11.70
N LEU A 119 12.21 19.64 -11.58
CA LEU A 119 13.14 20.17 -10.58
C LEU A 119 13.83 21.44 -11.09
N HIS A 120 14.64 22.07 -10.23
CA HIS A 120 15.21 23.40 -10.46
C HIS A 120 16.00 23.54 -11.78
N ASN A 121 16.61 22.46 -12.28
CA ASN A 121 17.35 22.48 -13.55
C ASN A 121 16.45 22.37 -14.80
N GLY A 122 15.12 22.28 -14.65
CA GLY A 122 14.13 22.19 -15.73
C GLY A 122 14.15 20.87 -16.51
N VAL A 123 15.09 19.99 -16.20
CA VAL A 123 15.47 18.81 -16.96
C VAL A 123 15.13 17.57 -16.12
N ASP A 124 15.55 17.57 -14.86
CA ASP A 124 15.17 16.54 -13.90
C ASP A 124 13.68 16.63 -13.57
N LYS A 125 13.07 15.47 -13.36
CA LYS A 125 11.65 15.35 -13.03
C LYS A 125 11.47 14.50 -11.80
N ILE A 126 10.42 14.81 -11.04
CA ILE A 126 9.97 13.99 -9.93
C ILE A 126 8.49 13.73 -10.09
N ALA A 127 8.07 12.52 -9.78
CA ALA A 127 6.69 12.10 -9.88
C ALA A 127 6.27 11.35 -8.62
N PHE A 128 5.00 11.53 -8.26
CA PHE A 128 4.35 10.82 -7.17
C PHE A 128 2.96 10.39 -7.60
N GLY A 129 2.56 9.21 -7.16
CA GLY A 129 1.19 8.78 -7.29
C GLY A 129 0.81 7.76 -6.24
N CYS A 130 -0.50 7.64 -6.08
CA CYS A 130 -1.15 6.68 -5.22
C CYS A 130 -2.26 5.98 -5.99
N TYR A 131 -2.32 4.66 -5.81
CA TYR A 131 -3.24 3.81 -6.55
C TYR A 131 -3.71 2.69 -5.67
N ASP A 132 -5.01 2.50 -5.66
CA ASP A 132 -5.59 1.31 -5.10
C ASP A 132 -5.69 0.24 -6.19
N THR A 133 -5.16 -0.94 -5.89
CA THR A 133 -5.30 -2.10 -6.77
C THR A 133 -6.73 -2.67 -6.75
N SER A 134 -7.58 -2.23 -5.81
CA SER A 134 -9.00 -2.59 -5.74
C SER A 134 -9.94 -1.63 -6.50
N GLY A 135 -9.41 -0.59 -7.15
CA GLY A 135 -10.18 0.32 -8.01
C GLY A 135 -10.99 1.38 -7.26
N THR A 136 -10.69 1.63 -5.98
CA THR A 136 -11.27 2.74 -5.20
C THR A 136 -10.22 3.85 -5.06
N ASP A 137 -10.57 5.13 -5.24
CA ASP A 137 -9.61 6.24 -5.16
C ASP A 137 -9.17 6.56 -3.72
N TYR A 138 -8.86 5.55 -2.90
CA TYR A 138 -8.54 5.73 -1.50
C TYR A 138 -7.03 5.88 -1.29
N CYS A 139 -6.60 7.13 -1.11
CA CYS A 139 -5.22 7.54 -0.90
C CYS A 139 -5.08 8.32 0.41
N THR A 140 -5.32 7.63 1.54
CA THR A 140 -5.12 8.24 2.86
C THR A 140 -3.67 8.62 3.08
N GLN A 141 -3.42 9.72 3.80
CA GLN A 141 -2.06 10.18 4.13
C GLN A 141 -1.24 10.64 2.92
N TYR A 142 -1.89 11.03 1.81
CA TYR A 142 -1.23 11.48 0.58
C TYR A 142 -0.07 12.46 0.83
N ASP A 143 -0.30 13.55 1.56
CA ASP A 143 0.74 14.55 1.81
C ASP A 143 1.92 14.00 2.65
N TYR A 144 1.62 13.16 3.64
CA TYR A 144 2.65 12.55 4.48
C TYR A 144 3.55 11.63 3.66
N ILE A 145 2.95 10.71 2.89
CA ILE A 145 3.69 9.76 2.07
C ILE A 145 4.40 10.46 0.90
N ARG A 146 3.79 11.48 0.29
CA ARG A 146 4.43 12.31 -0.74
C ARG A 146 5.72 12.93 -0.20
N ASN A 147 5.64 13.57 0.96
CA ASN A 147 6.80 14.22 1.57
C ASN A 147 7.88 13.19 1.95
N LEU A 148 7.49 12.06 2.53
CA LEU A 148 8.43 10.99 2.89
C LEU A 148 9.13 10.42 1.65
N CYS A 149 8.38 10.20 0.57
CA CYS A 149 8.96 9.78 -0.69
C CYS A 149 9.98 10.80 -1.21
N TYR A 150 9.57 12.06 -1.37
CA TYR A 150 10.37 13.09 -2.05
C TYR A 150 11.63 13.46 -1.28
N TYR A 151 11.53 13.57 0.03
CA TYR A 151 12.61 14.10 0.87
C TYR A 151 13.39 13.02 1.61
N THR A 152 12.97 11.75 1.55
CA THR A 152 13.66 10.67 2.26
C THR A 152 13.92 9.47 1.36
N TRP A 153 12.88 8.80 0.87
CA TRP A 153 13.07 7.52 0.18
C TRP A 153 13.90 7.68 -1.09
N LEU A 154 13.58 8.63 -1.97
CA LEU A 154 14.31 8.79 -3.23
C LEU A 154 15.78 9.17 -3.05
N GLU A 155 16.11 9.97 -2.03
CA GLU A 155 17.51 10.26 -1.70
C GLU A 155 18.22 9.04 -1.11
N GLN A 156 17.54 8.23 -0.28
CA GLN A 156 18.10 6.98 0.23
C GLN A 156 18.28 5.92 -0.87
N VAL A 157 17.39 5.85 -1.87
CA VAL A 157 17.57 4.99 -3.06
C VAL A 157 18.83 5.38 -3.82
N LYS A 158 18.96 6.67 -4.14
CA LYS A 158 20.12 7.23 -4.83
C LYS A 158 21.43 6.90 -4.12
N ASP A 159 21.43 6.95 -2.79
CA ASP A 159 22.59 6.65 -1.95
C ASP A 159 22.81 5.15 -1.71
N GLY A 160 21.92 4.28 -2.19
CA GLY A 160 21.98 2.83 -1.95
C GLY A 160 21.71 2.42 -0.49
N LYS A 161 20.97 3.24 0.26
CA LYS A 161 20.68 3.07 1.69
C LYS A 161 19.26 2.62 2.01
N LEU A 162 18.33 2.73 1.05
CA LEU A 162 16.94 2.34 1.27
C LEU A 162 16.80 0.82 1.24
N ASN A 163 16.34 0.24 2.34
CA ASN A 163 16.13 -1.21 2.47
C ASN A 163 14.73 -1.60 1.98
N ILE A 164 14.64 -2.79 1.37
CA ILE A 164 13.43 -3.49 0.94
C ILE A 164 13.27 -4.74 1.79
#